data_AF-A0A182W883-F1
#
_entry.id   AF-A0A182W883-F1
#
_cell.length_a   1.000
_cell.length_b   1.000
_cell.length_c   1.000
_cell.angle_alpha   90.00
_cell.angle_beta   90.00
_cell.angle_gamma   90.00
#
_symmetry.space_group_name_H-M   'P 1'
#
loop_
_entity.id
_entity.type
_entity.pdbx_description
1 polymer ?
#
loop_
_entity_poly.entity_id
_entity_poly.type
_entity_poly.pdbx_seq_one_letter_code
_entity_poly.pdbx_strand_id
1 'polypeptide(L)'
;MQWYLALTFIAIALLCEDTLSQLDSFNSTALSTRAFVKKDCDGVKTYICDSCTSRRPCFGTQEIETTFSCGTGFYCIEGTTADRCGPTPSEACVISTESTSFTCSATGIFPDPNNCNYYHVCLAISESSTVYRCAPGYVFDIVTSSCIRQVSVSNCVTVTCPVGAPRYVLYGTSRVYYAVCNGVSLPTQVLRCPNGALFMYFSSSTLFGECVYTCSGQGNYANSNNPSSYFQCYISNGRLVYNELDCPSGTVFNQTLRYCTRQ
;
A
#
# COMPACT_ATOMS: atom_id res chain seq x y z
N MET A 1 -68.31 -11.34 -56.85
CA MET A 1 -68.19 -12.79 -57.05
C MET A 1 -67.81 -13.42 -55.73
N GLN A 2 -68.68 -14.31 -55.29
CA GLN A 2 -68.60 -15.13 -54.10
C GLN A 2 -67.44 -16.14 -54.26
N TRP A 3 -66.82 -16.58 -53.17
CA TRP A 3 -66.61 -18.00 -52.82
C TRP A 3 -65.75 -18.15 -51.54
N TYR A 4 -66.20 -19.09 -50.72
CA TYR A 4 -65.66 -19.56 -49.44
C TYR A 4 -64.43 -20.47 -49.63
N LEU A 5 -63.60 -20.63 -48.59
CA LEU A 5 -62.98 -21.89 -48.09
C LEU A 5 -61.94 -21.53 -46.99
N ALA A 6 -62.24 -21.76 -45.71
CA ALA A 6 -61.92 -22.96 -44.89
C ALA A 6 -60.44 -22.97 -44.40
N LEU A 7 -60.22 -22.64 -43.12
CA LEU A 7 -59.95 -23.59 -42.02
C LEU A 7 -58.59 -24.30 -42.12
N THR A 8 -57.60 -23.80 -41.36
CA THR A 8 -56.67 -24.67 -40.62
C THR A 8 -56.30 -24.01 -39.29
N PHE A 9 -56.78 -24.63 -38.20
CA PHE A 9 -56.31 -24.46 -36.83
C PHE A 9 -54.89 -25.04 -36.71
N ILE A 10 -53.92 -24.25 -36.25
CA ILE A 10 -52.83 -24.76 -35.42
C ILE A 10 -52.62 -23.77 -34.28
N ALA A 11 -53.05 -24.17 -33.09
CA ALA A 11 -52.71 -23.54 -31.84
C ALA A 11 -51.36 -24.09 -31.37
N ILE A 12 -50.35 -23.22 -31.25
CA ILE A 12 -49.21 -23.45 -30.37
C ILE A 12 -49.04 -22.17 -29.56
N ALA A 13 -49.62 -22.18 -28.36
CA ALA A 13 -49.24 -21.25 -27.30
C ALA A 13 -47.94 -21.77 -26.68
N LEU A 14 -46.97 -20.87 -26.45
CA LEU A 14 -46.31 -20.67 -25.15
C LEU A 14 -45.19 -19.62 -25.29
N LEU A 15 -45.49 -18.42 -24.75
CA LEU A 15 -44.69 -17.59 -23.84
C LEU A 15 -43.17 -17.45 -24.13
N CYS A 16 -42.71 -16.24 -24.45
CA CYS A 16 -42.16 -15.31 -23.47
C CYS A 16 -41.74 -14.00 -24.16
N GLU A 17 -42.13 -12.88 -23.58
CA GLU A 17 -41.85 -11.52 -24.04
C GLU A 17 -40.38 -11.11 -23.88
N ASP A 18 -39.98 -10.25 -24.81
CA ASP A 18 -39.01 -9.15 -24.73
C ASP A 18 -37.61 -9.38 -24.16
N THR A 19 -36.61 -9.28 -25.05
CA THR A 19 -35.51 -8.30 -24.88
C THR A 19 -34.81 -8.02 -26.24
N LEU A 20 -35.13 -6.88 -26.85
CA LEU A 20 -34.15 -6.04 -27.56
C LEU A 20 -33.15 -5.55 -26.47
N SER A 21 -31.85 -5.32 -26.64
CA SER A 21 -31.05 -4.97 -27.82
C SER A 21 -29.58 -4.82 -27.39
N GLN A 22 -28.66 -5.12 -28.33
CA GLN A 22 -27.33 -4.51 -28.55
C GLN A 22 -26.23 -4.71 -27.47
N LEU A 23 -25.21 -5.51 -27.77
CA LEU A 23 -23.94 -5.11 -28.44
C LEU A 23 -23.20 -3.99 -27.70
N ASP A 24 -22.20 -4.37 -26.90
CA ASP A 24 -20.87 -3.82 -27.09
C ASP A 24 -19.79 -4.75 -26.57
N SER A 25 -18.83 -5.04 -27.45
CA SER A 25 -17.60 -5.75 -27.16
C SER A 25 -16.66 -4.84 -26.39
N PHE A 26 -16.50 -5.10 -25.09
CA PHE A 26 -15.26 -4.79 -24.40
C PHE A 26 -14.76 -6.06 -23.75
N ASN A 27 -13.69 -6.61 -24.34
CA ASN A 27 -12.89 -7.66 -23.75
C ASN A 27 -12.11 -7.06 -22.57
N SER A 28 -12.84 -6.81 -21.48
CA SER A 28 -12.26 -6.58 -20.17
C SER A 28 -11.71 -7.93 -19.74
N THR A 29 -10.39 -8.10 -19.84
CA THR A 29 -9.70 -9.02 -18.93
C THR A 29 -9.91 -8.45 -17.53
N ALA A 30 -11.04 -8.82 -16.92
CA ALA A 30 -11.26 -8.68 -15.50
C ALA A 30 -10.09 -9.45 -14.85
N LEU A 31 -9.11 -8.71 -14.33
CA LEU A 31 -8.08 -9.29 -13.49
C LEU A 31 -8.82 -9.88 -12.30
N SER A 32 -8.89 -11.21 -12.28
CA SER A 32 -9.55 -11.99 -11.25
C SER A 32 -8.89 -11.66 -9.91
N THR A 33 -9.65 -11.01 -9.03
CA THR A 33 -9.35 -10.93 -7.61
C THR A 33 -9.48 -12.32 -7.02
N ARG A 34 -8.40 -13.09 -7.03
CA ARG A 34 -8.27 -14.17 -6.05
C ARG A 34 -7.64 -13.56 -4.82
N ALA A 35 -8.48 -12.99 -3.96
CA ALA A 35 -8.16 -13.00 -2.53
C ALA A 35 -7.74 -14.44 -2.19
N PHE A 36 -6.64 -14.60 -1.45
CA PHE A 36 -6.20 -15.93 -1.03
C PHE A 36 -7.38 -16.62 -0.33
N VAL A 37 -7.97 -17.63 -0.97
CA VAL A 37 -9.03 -18.45 -0.38
C VAL A 37 -8.34 -19.69 0.18
N LYS A 38 -8.28 -19.76 1.50
CA LYS A 38 -7.83 -20.96 2.20
C LYS A 38 -8.66 -22.16 1.74
N LYS A 39 -7.99 -23.27 1.44
CA LYS A 39 -8.63 -24.54 1.13
C LYS A 39 -8.62 -25.43 2.37
N ASP A 40 -9.71 -26.17 2.57
CA ASP A 40 -9.82 -27.13 3.66
C ASP A 40 -8.95 -28.37 3.41
N CYS A 41 -8.66 -29.12 4.47
CA CYS A 41 -7.99 -30.41 4.37
C CYS A 41 -8.85 -31.41 3.57
N ASP A 42 -8.30 -31.89 2.45
CA ASP A 42 -9.00 -32.79 1.51
C ASP A 42 -8.82 -34.28 1.83
N GLY A 43 -8.15 -34.62 2.93
CA GLY A 43 -7.82 -36.00 3.29
C GLY A 43 -6.56 -36.55 2.62
N VAL A 44 -5.97 -35.82 1.67
CA VAL A 44 -4.77 -36.21 0.94
C VAL A 44 -3.57 -35.38 1.37
N LYS A 45 -3.78 -34.07 1.53
CA LYS A 45 -2.72 -33.14 1.94
C LYS A 45 -2.36 -33.32 3.40
N THR A 46 -1.06 -33.27 3.69
CA THR A 46 -0.53 -33.21 5.07
C THR A 46 -0.39 -31.78 5.59
N TYR A 47 -0.32 -30.80 4.69
CA TYR A 47 -0.32 -29.37 4.99
C TYR A 47 -1.13 -28.60 3.95
N ILE A 48 -1.87 -27.60 4.41
CA ILE A 48 -2.59 -26.62 3.58
C ILE A 48 -2.07 -25.21 3.85
N CYS A 49 -2.07 -24.35 2.84
CA CYS A 49 -1.83 -22.92 3.04
C CYS A 49 -2.96 -22.31 3.89
N ASP A 50 -2.58 -21.59 4.94
CA ASP A 50 -3.49 -20.87 5.84
C ASP A 50 -3.52 -19.36 5.50
N SER A 51 -2.41 -18.87 4.96
CA SER A 51 -2.27 -17.57 4.30
C SER A 51 -1.18 -17.66 3.22
N CYS A 52 -0.89 -16.56 2.52
CA CYS A 52 0.25 -16.50 1.59
C CYS A 52 1.61 -16.76 2.27
N THR A 53 1.71 -16.69 3.59
CA THR A 53 2.99 -16.83 4.35
C THR A 53 2.91 -17.82 5.49
N SER A 54 1.85 -18.62 5.57
CA SER A 54 1.67 -19.63 6.62
C SER A 54 0.91 -20.85 6.14
N ARG A 55 1.11 -21.96 6.82
CA ARG A 55 0.47 -23.26 6.55
C ARG A 55 -0.04 -23.91 7.83
N ARG A 56 -1.06 -24.76 7.72
CA ARG A 56 -1.56 -25.60 8.82
C ARG A 56 -1.40 -27.08 8.47
N PRO A 57 -1.15 -27.94 9.47
CA PRO A 57 -1.16 -29.37 9.25
C PRO A 57 -2.59 -29.89 9.15
N CYS A 58 -2.73 -30.95 8.38
CA CYS A 58 -3.96 -31.71 8.22
C CYS A 58 -3.81 -33.11 8.83
N PHE A 59 -4.86 -33.59 9.48
CA PHE A 59 -5.00 -34.99 9.87
C PHE A 59 -6.26 -35.56 9.24
N GLY A 60 -6.09 -36.24 8.10
CA GLY A 60 -7.22 -36.59 7.24
C GLY A 60 -7.93 -35.33 6.74
N THR A 61 -9.24 -35.25 6.95
CA THR A 61 -10.06 -34.08 6.58
C THR A 61 -10.12 -33.02 7.68
N GLN A 62 -9.43 -33.22 8.81
CA GLN A 62 -9.47 -32.30 9.94
C GLN A 62 -8.25 -31.39 9.96
N GLU A 63 -8.50 -30.09 10.15
CA GLU A 63 -7.45 -29.12 10.42
C GLU A 63 -6.98 -29.21 11.87
N ILE A 64 -5.67 -29.13 12.07
CA ILE A 64 -5.12 -28.84 13.38
C ILE A 64 -5.04 -27.32 13.51
N GLU A 65 -5.63 -26.74 14.55
CA GLU A 65 -5.64 -25.29 14.83
C GLU A 65 -4.26 -24.77 15.28
N THR A 66 -3.24 -25.01 14.47
CA THR A 66 -1.87 -24.57 14.72
C THR A 66 -1.26 -24.10 13.40
N THR A 67 -1.05 -22.80 13.29
CA THR A 67 -0.48 -22.15 12.11
C THR A 67 1.04 -22.12 12.20
N PHE A 68 1.71 -22.63 11.17
CA PHE A 68 3.16 -22.57 11.00
C PHE A 68 3.51 -21.52 9.97
N SER A 69 4.28 -20.50 10.37
CA SER A 69 4.82 -19.51 9.44
C SER A 69 5.83 -20.16 8.49
N CYS A 70 5.85 -19.70 7.24
CA CYS A 70 6.84 -20.12 6.26
C CYS A 70 8.23 -19.54 6.47
N GLY A 71 8.39 -18.64 7.45
CA GLY A 71 9.61 -17.90 7.64
C GLY A 71 9.71 -16.70 6.68
N THR A 72 10.72 -15.88 6.90
CA THR A 72 10.90 -14.60 6.18
C THR A 72 11.30 -14.84 4.72
N GLY A 73 10.68 -14.11 3.79
CA GLY A 73 10.96 -14.24 2.35
C GLY A 73 10.42 -15.49 1.67
N PHE A 74 9.62 -16.30 2.38
CA PHE A 74 9.02 -17.50 1.84
C PHE A 74 7.50 -17.40 1.82
N TYR A 75 6.93 -17.93 0.76
CA TYR A 75 5.49 -17.97 0.52
C TYR A 75 4.99 -19.40 0.65
N CYS A 76 3.74 -19.55 1.06
CA CYS A 76 3.08 -20.83 0.96
C CYS A 76 2.71 -21.10 -0.51
N ILE A 77 3.22 -22.22 -1.02
CA ILE A 77 3.03 -22.66 -2.40
C ILE A 77 2.19 -23.92 -2.36
N GLU A 78 1.07 -23.88 -3.09
CA GLU A 78 0.19 -25.04 -3.22
C GLU A 78 0.93 -26.23 -3.84
N GLY A 79 0.84 -27.38 -3.19
CA GLY A 79 1.37 -28.65 -3.69
C GLY A 79 0.26 -29.69 -3.85
N THR A 80 0.62 -30.83 -4.42
CA THR A 80 -0.30 -31.96 -4.62
C THR A 80 -0.44 -32.84 -3.38
N THR A 81 0.65 -33.05 -2.64
CA THR A 81 0.70 -33.90 -1.42
C THR A 81 0.87 -33.10 -0.13
N ALA A 82 1.42 -31.89 -0.24
CA ALA A 82 1.57 -30.95 0.86
C ALA A 82 1.84 -29.55 0.30
N ASP A 83 1.23 -28.55 0.93
CA ASP A 83 1.58 -27.16 0.69
C ASP A 83 2.92 -26.84 1.39
N ARG A 84 3.81 -26.17 0.66
CA ARG A 84 5.22 -26.00 1.05
C ARG A 84 5.62 -24.54 1.03
N CYS A 85 6.60 -24.22 1.86
CA CYS A 85 7.20 -22.90 1.86
C CYS A 85 8.26 -22.83 0.76
N GLY A 86 8.25 -21.77 -0.05
CA GLY A 86 9.23 -21.56 -1.10
C GLY A 86 9.36 -20.09 -1.51
N PRO A 87 10.42 -19.76 -2.27
CA PRO A 87 10.80 -18.36 -2.52
C PRO A 87 9.91 -17.66 -3.55
N THR A 88 9.10 -18.41 -4.30
CA THR A 88 8.25 -17.90 -5.38
C THR A 88 6.78 -17.91 -4.94
N PRO A 89 6.09 -16.77 -4.89
CA PRO A 89 4.66 -16.74 -4.58
C PRO A 89 3.85 -17.49 -5.65
N SER A 90 2.82 -18.22 -5.22
CA SER A 90 1.87 -18.86 -6.15
C SER A 90 0.99 -17.80 -6.84
N GLU A 91 0.35 -18.15 -7.97
CA GLU A 91 -0.60 -17.26 -8.66
C GLU A 91 -1.78 -16.83 -7.78
N ALA A 92 -2.16 -17.64 -6.79
CA ALA A 92 -3.16 -17.31 -5.77
C ALA A 92 -2.60 -16.43 -4.63
N CYS A 93 -1.28 -16.29 -4.55
CA CYS A 93 -0.53 -15.48 -3.59
C CYS A 93 0.15 -14.27 -4.25
N VAL A 94 -0.28 -13.87 -5.45
CA VAL A 94 0.13 -12.59 -6.03
C VAL A 94 -0.28 -11.50 -5.04
N ILE A 95 0.68 -10.64 -4.70
CA ILE A 95 0.47 -9.48 -3.84
C ILE A 95 -0.79 -8.78 -4.33
N SER A 96 -1.78 -8.65 -3.46
CA SER A 96 -2.94 -7.80 -3.70
C SER A 96 -2.46 -6.50 -4.33
N THR A 97 -2.84 -6.26 -5.59
CA THR A 97 -2.68 -4.93 -6.20
C THR A 97 -3.62 -3.92 -5.55
N GLU A 98 -4.55 -4.38 -4.72
CA GLU A 98 -5.43 -3.53 -3.95
C GLU A 98 -4.67 -2.92 -2.77
N SER A 99 -4.60 -1.59 -2.77
CA SER A 99 -3.98 -0.79 -1.74
C SER A 99 -4.89 -0.70 -0.51
N THR A 100 -4.32 -0.90 0.67
CA THR A 100 -5.02 -0.75 1.96
C THR A 100 -4.59 0.53 2.65
N SER A 101 -5.49 1.13 3.44
CA SER A 101 -5.12 2.29 4.25
C SER A 101 -4.03 1.96 5.28
N PHE A 102 -3.26 2.99 5.65
CA PHE A 102 -2.29 2.90 6.74
C PHE A 102 -2.44 4.10 7.69
N THR A 103 -1.83 4.01 8.87
CA THR A 103 -1.80 5.10 9.84
C THR A 103 -0.84 6.21 9.40
N CYS A 104 -1.37 7.41 9.24
CA CYS A 104 -0.64 8.57 8.76
C CYS A 104 0.42 9.03 9.75
N SER A 105 1.68 9.06 9.30
CA SER A 105 2.82 9.57 10.09
C SER A 105 2.98 11.09 10.02
N ALA A 106 2.43 11.72 8.99
CA ALA A 106 2.37 13.16 8.79
C ALA A 106 1.16 13.49 7.93
N THR A 107 0.78 14.75 7.88
CA THR A 107 -0.22 15.22 6.90
C THR A 107 0.40 15.33 5.51
N GLY A 108 -0.42 15.16 4.48
CA GLY A 108 -0.01 15.29 3.07
C GLY A 108 -0.30 14.05 2.23
N ILE A 109 0.39 13.95 1.10
CA ILE A 109 0.21 12.88 0.12
C ILE A 109 1.41 11.93 0.20
N PHE A 110 1.12 10.64 0.22
CA PHE A 110 2.11 9.57 0.33
C PHE A 110 1.95 8.60 -0.83
N PRO A 111 3.04 8.09 -1.40
CA PRO A 111 2.95 7.03 -2.38
C PRO A 111 2.54 5.71 -1.71
N ASP A 112 1.87 4.84 -2.45
CA ASP A 112 1.70 3.45 -2.01
C ASP A 112 3.04 2.69 -2.18
N PRO A 113 3.47 1.91 -1.16
CA PRO A 113 4.75 1.21 -1.22
C PRO A 113 4.75 -0.04 -2.12
N ASN A 114 3.60 -0.63 -2.40
CA ASN A 114 3.46 -1.90 -3.10
C ASN A 114 2.89 -1.72 -4.52
N ASN A 115 2.16 -0.64 -4.78
CA ASN A 115 1.52 -0.38 -6.06
C ASN A 115 1.52 1.11 -6.44
N CYS A 116 2.42 1.48 -7.35
CA CYS A 116 2.59 2.84 -7.87
C CYS A 116 1.33 3.46 -8.53
N ASN A 117 0.29 2.69 -8.82
CA ASN A 117 -0.99 3.22 -9.32
C ASN A 117 -1.82 3.86 -8.21
N TYR A 118 -1.44 3.67 -6.95
CA TYR A 118 -2.15 4.17 -5.78
C TYR A 118 -1.32 5.19 -5.01
N TYR A 119 -2.03 6.08 -4.34
CA TYR A 119 -1.46 7.03 -3.41
C TYR A 119 -2.44 7.24 -2.25
N HIS A 120 -1.92 7.80 -1.17
CA HIS A 120 -2.60 7.93 0.09
C HIS A 120 -2.66 9.40 0.47
N VAL A 121 -3.84 9.85 0.90
CA VAL A 121 -4.03 11.20 1.44
C VAL A 121 -4.25 11.11 2.93
N CYS A 122 -3.42 11.86 3.66
CA CYS A 122 -3.43 11.96 5.10
C CYS A 122 -3.85 13.37 5.53
N LEU A 123 -5.04 13.48 6.12
CA LEU A 123 -5.59 14.76 6.60
C LEU A 123 -5.12 15.09 8.02
N ALA A 124 -4.88 14.07 8.85
CA ALA A 124 -4.35 14.22 10.20
C ALA A 124 -3.32 13.12 10.51
N ILE A 125 -2.48 13.39 11.51
CA ILE A 125 -1.50 12.42 12.03
C ILE A 125 -2.25 11.39 12.88
N SER A 126 -1.79 10.14 12.86
CA SER A 126 -2.38 9.01 13.59
C SER A 126 -3.78 8.59 13.12
N GLU A 127 -4.31 9.20 12.07
CA GLU A 127 -5.54 8.75 11.40
C GLU A 127 -5.23 7.78 10.24
N SER A 128 -6.25 7.04 9.80
CA SER A 128 -6.14 6.18 8.61
C SER A 128 -6.11 7.02 7.34
N SER A 129 -5.19 6.70 6.44
CA SER A 129 -5.12 7.33 5.13
C SER A 129 -6.34 7.00 4.28
N THR A 130 -6.77 7.94 3.43
CA THR A 130 -7.68 7.62 2.32
C THR A 130 -6.87 7.17 1.10
N VAL A 131 -7.24 6.04 0.52
CA VAL A 131 -6.58 5.44 -0.65
C VAL A 131 -7.19 5.99 -1.93
N TYR A 132 -6.35 6.44 -2.86
CA TYR A 132 -6.74 6.92 -4.18
C TYR A 132 -6.00 6.16 -5.27
N ARG A 133 -6.64 6.03 -6.42
CA ARG A 133 -6.08 5.37 -7.60
C ARG A 133 -5.91 6.39 -8.72
N CYS A 134 -4.75 6.37 -9.37
CA CYS A 134 -4.53 7.11 -10.60
C CYS A 134 -5.43 6.59 -11.73
N ALA A 135 -5.69 7.45 -12.72
CA ALA A 135 -6.40 7.06 -13.93
C ALA A 135 -5.65 5.94 -14.68
N PRO A 136 -6.34 5.10 -15.48
CA PRO A 136 -5.67 4.05 -16.26
C PRO A 136 -4.50 4.59 -17.11
N GLY A 137 -3.33 3.95 -17.00
CA GLY A 137 -2.11 4.37 -17.71
C GLY A 137 -1.29 5.46 -17.00
N TYR A 138 -1.67 5.84 -15.77
CA TYR A 138 -0.96 6.82 -14.95
C TYR A 138 -0.49 6.19 -13.63
N VAL A 139 0.65 6.66 -13.13
CA VAL A 139 1.27 6.25 -11.87
C VAL A 139 1.58 7.47 -11.03
N PHE A 140 1.54 7.33 -9.70
CA PHE A 140 1.83 8.43 -8.80
C PHE A 140 3.33 8.74 -8.78
N ASP A 141 3.67 10.00 -9.02
CA ASP A 141 5.03 10.50 -8.97
C ASP A 141 5.22 11.40 -7.74
N ILE A 142 6.21 11.06 -6.92
CA ILE A 142 6.50 11.75 -5.67
C ILE A 142 7.14 13.13 -5.87
N VAL A 143 7.74 13.39 -7.03
CA VAL A 143 8.43 14.67 -7.30
C VAL A 143 7.40 15.74 -7.62
N THR A 144 6.45 15.41 -8.50
CA THR A 144 5.31 16.27 -8.84
C THR A 144 4.16 16.15 -7.84
N SER A 145 4.17 15.14 -6.97
CA SER A 145 3.07 14.80 -6.06
C SER A 145 1.74 14.65 -6.80
N SER A 146 1.78 13.99 -7.97
CA SER A 146 0.64 13.89 -8.89
C SER A 146 0.74 12.62 -9.74
N CYS A 147 -0.39 12.22 -10.35
CA CYS A 147 -0.40 11.12 -11.31
C CYS A 147 0.21 11.57 -12.64
N ILE A 148 1.28 10.89 -13.07
CA ILE A 148 1.94 11.11 -14.37
C ILE A 148 1.70 9.94 -15.31
N ARG A 149 1.73 10.19 -16.62
CA ARG A 149 1.58 9.13 -17.62
C ARG A 149 2.76 8.16 -17.50
N GLN A 150 2.45 6.86 -17.39
CA GLN A 150 3.48 5.83 -17.40
C GLN A 150 4.02 5.66 -18.82
N VAL A 151 5.18 6.25 -19.09
CA VAL A 151 5.88 6.14 -20.39
C VAL A 151 6.98 5.08 -20.36
N SER A 152 7.43 4.69 -19.16
CA SER A 152 8.49 3.73 -18.93
C SER A 152 8.22 2.92 -17.67
N VAL A 153 8.85 1.75 -17.55
CA VAL A 153 8.80 0.92 -16.33
C VAL A 153 9.34 1.66 -15.10
N SER A 154 10.31 2.56 -15.27
CA SER A 154 10.91 3.33 -14.17
C SER A 154 10.00 4.42 -13.60
N ASN A 155 8.90 4.78 -14.27
CA ASN A 155 7.93 5.71 -13.67
C ASN A 155 7.14 5.06 -12.53
N CYS A 156 7.00 3.73 -12.56
CA CYS A 156 6.34 2.99 -11.49
C CYS A 156 7.36 2.63 -10.41
N VAL A 157 7.39 3.42 -9.33
CA VAL A 157 8.27 3.17 -8.20
C VAL A 157 7.51 2.37 -7.13
N THR A 158 8.13 1.33 -6.61
CA THR A 158 7.65 0.56 -5.45
C THR A 158 8.81 0.27 -4.52
N VAL A 159 8.51 -0.20 -3.31
CA VAL A 159 9.49 -0.52 -2.30
C VAL A 159 9.74 -2.03 -2.28
N THR A 160 11.00 -2.41 -2.32
CA THR A 160 11.42 -3.79 -2.05
C THR A 160 12.06 -3.86 -0.68
N CYS A 161 11.52 -4.70 0.20
CA CYS A 161 12.05 -4.89 1.54
C CYS A 161 13.03 -6.08 1.60
N PRO A 162 14.29 -5.87 1.97
CA PRO A 162 15.20 -6.98 2.25
C PRO A 162 14.74 -7.78 3.47
N VAL A 163 14.86 -9.10 3.38
CA VAL A 163 14.49 -10.02 4.45
C VAL A 163 15.61 -10.17 5.49
N GLY A 164 15.25 -10.64 6.69
CA GLY A 164 16.21 -11.06 7.72
C GLY A 164 16.47 -10.06 8.84
N ALA A 165 16.10 -8.78 8.70
CA ALA A 165 16.13 -7.82 9.79
C ALA A 165 15.22 -6.61 9.53
N PRO A 166 14.58 -6.04 10.57
CA PRO A 166 13.92 -4.75 10.47
C PRO A 166 14.88 -3.65 10.03
N ARG A 167 14.43 -2.77 9.13
CA ARG A 167 15.24 -1.67 8.58
C ARG A 167 14.39 -0.61 7.91
N TYR A 168 14.99 0.54 7.66
CA TYR A 168 14.47 1.55 6.74
C TYR A 168 15.09 1.41 5.35
N VAL A 169 14.25 1.59 4.34
CA VAL A 169 14.67 1.63 2.93
C VAL A 169 14.13 2.89 2.27
N LEU A 170 14.85 3.44 1.31
CA LEU A 170 14.36 4.60 0.56
C LEU A 170 13.19 4.21 -0.33
N TYR A 171 12.25 5.13 -0.55
CA TYR A 171 11.24 4.98 -1.59
C TYR A 171 11.87 5.40 -2.93
N GLY A 172 12.28 4.42 -3.74
CA GLY A 172 13.10 4.65 -4.92
C GLY A 172 14.41 5.36 -4.56
N THR A 173 14.64 6.54 -5.12
CA THR A 173 15.81 7.39 -4.81
C THR A 173 15.48 8.56 -3.90
N SER A 174 14.25 8.60 -3.34
CA SER A 174 13.81 9.71 -2.49
C SER A 174 14.59 9.73 -1.18
N ARG A 175 15.05 10.91 -0.79
CA ARG A 175 15.50 11.19 0.59
C ARG A 175 14.41 11.88 1.41
N VAL A 176 13.21 12.04 0.87
CA VAL A 176 12.06 12.61 1.60
C VAL A 176 11.12 11.50 2.03
N TYR A 177 10.89 10.51 1.16
CA TYR A 177 10.05 9.35 1.44
C TYR A 177 10.92 8.10 1.64
N TYR A 178 10.62 7.35 2.69
CA TYR A 178 11.28 6.11 3.04
C TYR A 178 10.26 5.14 3.63
N ALA A 179 10.54 3.86 3.64
CA ALA A 179 9.60 2.85 4.11
C ALA A 179 10.18 2.03 5.25
N VAL A 180 9.28 1.51 6.08
CA VAL A 180 9.62 0.61 7.18
C VAL A 180 9.47 -0.83 6.69
N CYS A 181 10.56 -1.59 6.80
CA CYS A 181 10.58 -3.02 6.55
C CYS A 181 10.68 -3.76 7.88
N ASN A 182 9.78 -4.71 8.13
CA ASN A 182 9.79 -5.55 9.33
C ASN A 182 10.77 -6.75 9.23
N GLY A 183 11.38 -6.97 8.07
CA GLY A 183 12.31 -8.07 7.81
C GLY A 183 11.66 -9.36 7.27
N VAL A 184 10.35 -9.37 6.98
CA VAL A 184 9.61 -10.58 6.55
C VAL A 184 9.28 -10.59 5.07
N SER A 185 8.59 -9.59 4.49
CA SER A 185 8.35 -9.56 3.03
C SER A 185 7.63 -8.31 2.47
N LEU A 186 6.91 -7.52 3.28
CA LEU A 186 6.21 -6.33 2.77
C LEU A 186 6.61 -5.04 3.51
N PRO A 187 6.76 -3.92 2.79
CA PRO A 187 6.84 -2.60 3.40
C PRO A 187 5.56 -2.35 4.20
N THR A 188 5.72 -2.08 5.49
CA THR A 188 4.60 -1.96 6.41
C THR A 188 3.92 -0.59 6.27
N GLN A 189 4.70 0.44 5.94
CA GLN A 189 4.21 1.80 5.74
C GLN A 189 5.29 2.65 5.05
N VAL A 190 4.85 3.69 4.33
CA VAL A 190 5.73 4.79 3.87
C VAL A 190 5.69 5.92 4.90
N LEU A 191 6.88 6.41 5.22
CA LEU A 191 7.13 7.58 6.05
C LEU A 191 7.66 8.72 5.19
N ARG A 192 7.47 9.93 5.68
CA ARG A 192 7.89 11.17 5.03
C ARG A 192 8.70 11.99 6.03
N CYS A 193 9.84 12.53 5.64
CA CYS A 193 10.56 13.49 6.47
C CYS A 193 9.84 14.85 6.54
N PRO A 194 10.02 15.61 7.64
CA PRO A 194 9.50 16.97 7.72
C PRO A 194 9.98 17.84 6.54
N ASN A 195 9.18 18.83 6.16
CA ASN A 195 9.56 19.80 5.12
C ASN A 195 10.92 20.42 5.46
N GLY A 196 11.89 20.36 4.55
CA GLY A 196 13.26 20.86 4.79
C GLY A 196 14.22 19.86 5.44
N ALA A 197 13.75 18.64 5.75
CA ALA A 197 14.58 17.54 6.20
C ALA A 197 14.77 16.46 5.13
N LEU A 198 15.91 15.78 5.19
CA LEU A 198 16.24 14.63 4.34
C LEU A 198 16.61 13.43 5.19
N PHE A 199 16.14 12.25 4.81
CA PHE A 199 16.50 10.99 5.43
C PHE A 199 17.98 10.68 5.20
N MET A 200 18.68 10.36 6.27
CA MET A 200 20.08 9.93 6.27
C MET A 200 20.23 8.70 7.16
N TYR A 201 20.96 7.70 6.67
CA TYR A 201 21.38 6.57 7.50
C TYR A 201 22.35 7.02 8.58
N PHE A 202 22.32 6.35 9.73
CA PHE A 202 23.30 6.61 10.78
C PHE A 202 24.70 6.22 10.32
N SER A 203 25.72 6.97 10.71
CA SER A 203 27.11 6.64 10.37
C SER A 203 27.55 5.25 10.88
N SER A 204 26.86 4.73 11.91
CA SER A 204 27.10 3.41 12.50
C SER A 204 26.19 2.29 11.96
N SER A 205 25.21 2.61 11.09
CA SER A 205 24.23 1.62 10.62
C SER A 205 23.66 1.97 9.25
N THR A 206 23.65 1.00 8.34
CA THR A 206 22.93 1.09 7.06
C THR A 206 21.51 0.56 7.13
N LEU A 207 21.05 0.14 8.32
CA LEU A 207 19.70 -0.39 8.53
C LEU A 207 18.75 0.68 9.06
N PHE A 208 19.26 1.63 9.83
CA PHE A 208 18.47 2.65 10.48
C PHE A 208 19.05 4.04 10.19
N GLY A 209 18.19 5.03 10.28
CA GLY A 209 18.51 6.40 9.97
C GLY A 209 17.44 7.33 10.53
N GLU A 210 17.63 8.61 10.26
CA GLU A 210 16.77 9.68 10.77
C GLU A 210 16.57 10.76 9.71
N CYS A 211 15.57 11.61 9.92
CA CYS A 211 15.38 12.80 9.12
C CYS A 211 16.25 13.93 9.68
N VAL A 212 17.22 14.38 8.89
CA VAL A 212 18.11 15.48 9.25
C VAL A 212 17.57 16.78 8.66
N TYR A 213 17.20 17.73 9.53
CA TYR A 213 16.65 19.02 9.13
C TYR A 213 17.75 20.00 8.70
N THR A 214 17.51 20.77 7.63
CA THR A 214 18.43 21.81 7.16
C THR A 214 17.84 23.19 7.41
N CYS A 215 18.51 23.99 8.23
CA CYS A 215 18.12 25.37 8.46
C CYS A 215 18.33 26.25 7.23
N SER A 216 17.29 26.99 6.83
CA SER A 216 17.37 28.03 5.79
C SER A 216 17.89 29.37 6.32
N GLY A 217 17.85 29.58 7.63
CA GLY A 217 18.29 30.80 8.32
C GLY A 217 18.11 30.65 9.83
N GLN A 218 18.49 31.69 10.60
CA GLN A 218 18.18 31.72 12.03
C GLN A 218 16.68 31.96 12.25
N GLY A 219 16.11 31.30 13.25
CA GLY A 219 14.70 31.44 13.64
C GLY A 219 14.02 30.10 13.92
N ASN A 220 12.72 30.16 14.19
CA ASN A 220 11.91 28.98 14.49
C ASN A 220 11.11 28.55 13.25
N TYR A 221 11.03 27.27 12.95
CA TYR A 221 10.35 26.73 11.77
C TYR A 221 9.44 25.56 12.18
N ALA A 222 8.26 25.48 11.59
CA ALA A 222 7.29 24.43 11.90
C ALA A 222 7.85 23.04 11.58
N ASN A 223 7.60 22.08 12.46
CA ASN A 223 7.74 20.68 12.11
C ASN A 223 6.46 20.20 11.41
N SER A 224 6.54 19.89 10.12
CA SER A 224 5.37 19.45 9.35
C SER A 224 4.84 18.06 9.73
N ASN A 225 5.63 17.26 10.44
CA ASN A 225 5.24 15.92 10.90
C ASN A 225 4.73 15.93 12.34
N ASN A 226 4.99 17.00 13.09
CA ASN A 226 4.52 17.15 14.46
C ASN A 226 4.17 18.63 14.71
N PRO A 227 2.88 19.03 14.57
CA PRO A 227 2.43 20.39 14.81
C PRO A 227 2.70 20.89 16.24
N SER A 228 2.90 19.97 17.19
CA SER A 228 3.25 20.25 18.58
C SER A 228 4.76 20.39 18.80
N SER A 229 5.58 20.43 17.76
CA SER A 229 7.01 20.74 17.84
C SER A 229 7.47 21.69 16.74
N TYR A 230 8.68 22.24 16.89
CA TYR A 230 9.29 23.15 15.92
C TYR A 230 10.81 23.02 15.91
N PHE A 231 11.43 23.39 14.79
CA PHE A 231 12.88 23.48 14.65
C PHE A 231 13.36 24.88 15.00
N GLN A 232 14.19 25.01 16.02
CA GLN A 232 14.89 26.25 16.35
C GLN A 232 16.27 26.24 15.70
N CYS A 233 16.47 27.12 14.74
CA CYS A 233 17.74 27.31 14.05
C CYS A 233 18.54 28.47 14.65
N TYR A 234 19.80 28.20 15.03
CA TYR A 234 20.68 29.17 15.67
C TYR A 234 22.13 28.94 15.26
N ILE A 235 22.97 29.97 15.43
CA ILE A 235 24.41 29.87 15.15
C ILE A 235 25.12 29.29 16.37
N SER A 236 25.85 28.21 16.15
CA SER A 236 26.76 27.61 17.12
C SER A 236 28.11 27.41 16.46
N ASN A 237 29.18 27.96 17.06
CA ASN A 237 30.55 27.90 16.51
C ASN A 237 30.66 28.33 15.04
N GLY A 238 29.94 29.40 14.66
CA GLY A 238 29.94 29.92 13.28
C GLY A 238 29.18 29.06 12.27
N ARG A 239 28.49 28.00 12.71
CA ARG A 239 27.65 27.14 11.86
C ARG A 239 26.19 27.24 12.28
N LEU A 240 25.30 27.21 11.29
CA LEU A 240 23.87 27.14 11.53
C LEU A 240 23.49 25.70 11.90
N VAL A 241 22.94 25.52 13.10
CA VAL A 241 22.49 24.24 13.65
C VAL A 241 21.04 24.35 14.09
N TYR A 242 20.39 23.23 14.38
CA TYR A 242 19.02 23.21 14.89
C TYR A 242 18.86 22.38 16.16
N ASN A 243 17.87 22.75 16.96
CA ASN A 243 17.23 21.88 17.93
C ASN A 243 15.79 21.63 17.48
N GLU A 244 15.26 20.44 17.73
CA GLU A 244 13.81 20.23 17.74
C GLU A 244 13.29 20.46 19.16
N LEU A 245 12.26 21.31 19.29
CA LEU A 245 11.69 21.71 20.57
C LEU A 245 10.19 21.46 20.56
N ASP A 246 9.68 20.87 21.65
CA ASP A 246 8.24 20.71 21.85
C ASP A 246 7.59 22.05 22.21
N CYS A 247 6.38 22.24 21.69
CA CYS A 247 5.50 23.31 22.14
C CYS A 247 4.97 23.00 23.55
N PRO A 248 4.67 24.04 24.35
CA PRO A 248 3.94 23.87 25.61
C PRO A 248 2.64 23.07 25.40
N SER A 249 2.24 22.30 26.41
CA SER A 249 1.06 21.43 26.34
C SER A 249 -0.19 22.22 25.92
N GLY A 250 -0.93 21.69 24.94
CA GLY A 250 -2.14 22.32 24.41
C GLY A 250 -1.89 23.49 23.46
N THR A 251 -0.66 23.65 22.94
CA THR A 251 -0.33 24.64 21.92
C THR A 251 0.24 23.99 20.67
N VAL A 252 0.06 24.65 19.53
CA VAL A 252 0.54 24.23 18.21
C VAL A 252 1.43 25.32 17.65
N PHE A 253 2.49 24.96 16.93
CA PHE A 253 3.40 25.93 16.35
C PHE A 253 2.72 26.71 15.21
N ASN A 254 2.72 28.04 15.30
CA ASN A 254 2.22 28.91 14.24
C ASN A 254 3.37 29.36 13.35
N GLN A 255 3.39 28.91 12.09
CA GLN A 255 4.47 29.21 11.15
C GLN A 255 4.59 30.70 10.79
N THR A 256 3.48 31.43 10.78
CA THR A 256 3.46 32.87 10.45
C THR A 256 4.01 33.69 11.61
N LEU A 257 3.58 33.36 12.83
CA LEU A 257 3.96 34.06 14.05
C LEU A 257 5.33 33.60 14.59
N ARG A 258 5.79 32.41 14.19
CA ARG A 258 7.08 31.80 14.57
C ARG A 258 7.19 31.42 16.06
N TYR A 259 6.06 31.20 16.72
CA TYR A 259 5.96 30.69 18.09
C TYR A 259 4.70 29.83 18.29
N CYS A 260 4.66 29.08 19.40
CA CYS A 260 3.52 28.21 19.74
C CYS A 260 2.33 29.03 20.25
N THR A 261 1.15 28.77 19.68
CA THR A 261 -0.12 29.42 20.05
C THR A 261 -1.15 28.38 20.45
N ARG A 262 -2.12 28.76 21.29
CA ARG A 262 -3.33 27.96 21.47
C ARG A 262 -4.14 27.99 20.16
N GLN A 263 -4.67 26.85 19.76
CA GLN A 263 -5.65 26.76 18.66
C GLN A 263 -7.01 27.28 19.13
#